data_AF-A0A7X9DCB7-F1
#
_entry.id   AF-A0A7X9DCB7-F1
#
_cell.length_a   1.000
_cell.length_b   1.000
_cell.length_c   1.000
_cell.angle_alpha   90.00
_cell.angle_beta   90.00
_cell.angle_gamma   90.00
#
_symmetry.space_group_name_H-M   'P 1'
#
loop_
_entity.id
_entity.type
_entity.pdbx_description
1 polymer ?
#
loop_
_entity_poly.entity_id
_entity_poly.type
_entity_poly.pdbx_seq_one_letter_code
_entity_poly.pdbx_strand_id
1 'polypeptide(L)'
;MALVSKYFINQGIPIPVFLFYSYLFVAFYTLVEIKLKKIEIKIECKNWLILIFIGIFSMLFNLFMQIGYKFAPNPGYINAINAVSISLITLLSAYFYKDELTLQKIIGVVGVIVGLGLMLI
;
A
#
# COMPACT_ATOMS: atom_id res chain seq x y z
N MET A 1 1.13 -3.23 -12.19
CA MET A 1 2.32 -2.94 -11.36
C MET A 1 3.05 -4.20 -10.90
N ALA A 2 2.37 -5.17 -10.30
CA ALA A 2 3.00 -6.38 -9.75
C ALA A 2 3.81 -7.20 -10.78
N LEU A 3 3.26 -7.42 -11.99
CA LEU A 3 3.96 -8.14 -13.07
C LEU A 3 5.21 -7.41 -13.56
N VAL A 4 5.11 -6.10 -13.77
CA VAL A 4 6.23 -5.24 -14.19
C VAL A 4 7.34 -5.21 -13.13
N SER A 5 6.95 -5.12 -11.86
CA SER A 5 7.91 -5.12 -10.76
C SER A 5 8.62 -6.48 -10.65
N LYS A 6 7.88 -7.59 -10.70
CA LYS A 6 8.45 -8.95 -10.72
C LYS A 6 9.40 -9.14 -11.90
N TYR A 7 9.02 -8.65 -13.09
CA TYR A 7 9.87 -8.71 -14.29
C TYR A 7 11.20 -7.98 -14.06
N PHE A 8 11.18 -6.72 -13.62
CA PHE A 8 12.41 -5.95 -13.37
C PHE A 8 13.28 -6.54 -12.27
N ILE A 9 12.67 -7.06 -11.20
CA ILE A 9 13.40 -7.73 -10.11
C ILE A 9 14.08 -9.01 -10.64
N ASN A 10 13.40 -9.79 -11.49
CA ASN A 10 13.96 -11.00 -12.09
C ASN A 10 15.12 -10.68 -13.06
N GLN A 11 15.14 -9.48 -13.66
CA GLN A 11 16.27 -8.99 -14.46
C GLN A 11 17.46 -8.49 -13.62
N GLY A 12 17.39 -8.62 -12.28
CA GLY A 12 18.48 -8.27 -11.37
C GLY A 12 18.50 -6.81 -10.94
N ILE A 13 17.49 -6.01 -11.27
CA ILE A 13 17.42 -4.62 -10.81
C ILE A 13 17.22 -4.60 -9.28
N PRO A 14 18.07 -3.92 -8.51
CA PRO A 14 17.90 -3.83 -7.06
C PRO A 14 16.59 -3.12 -6.69
N ILE A 15 15.86 -3.69 -5.73
CA ILE A 15 14.58 -3.13 -5.24
C ILE A 15 14.70 -1.65 -4.82
N PRO A 16 15.73 -1.21 -4.07
CA PRO A 16 15.86 0.20 -3.69
C PRO A 16 15.98 1.14 -4.89
N VAL A 17 16.66 0.71 -5.95
CA VAL A 17 16.85 1.49 -7.19
C VAL A 17 15.52 1.64 -7.92
N PHE A 18 14.78 0.53 -8.07
CA PHE A 18 13.45 0.54 -8.69
C PHE A 18 12.47 1.48 -7.95
N LEU A 19 12.45 1.40 -6.62
CA LEU A 19 11.60 2.24 -5.79
C LEU A 19 12.01 3.71 -5.86
N PHE A 20 13.31 4.01 -5.80
CA PHE A 20 13.82 5.37 -5.89
C PHE A 20 13.34 6.08 -7.17
N TYR A 21 13.53 5.46 -8.33
CA TYR A 21 13.06 6.04 -9.60
C TYR A 21 11.55 6.14 -9.69
N SER A 22 10.81 5.16 -9.15
CA SER A 22 9.34 5.22 -9.10
C SER A 22 8.85 6.40 -8.26
N TYR A 23 9.44 6.63 -7.09
CA TYR A 23 9.09 7.76 -6.23
C TYR A 23 9.51 9.10 -6.83
N LEU A 24 10.67 9.16 -7.49
CA LEU A 24 11.13 10.37 -8.17
C LEU A 24 10.14 10.77 -9.28
N PHE A 25 9.66 9.80 -10.07
CA PHE A 25 8.66 10.05 -11.10
C PHE A 25 7.34 10.57 -10.51
N VAL A 26 6.83 9.92 -9.45
CA VAL A 26 5.60 10.36 -8.78
C VAL A 26 5.75 11.75 -8.18
N ALA A 27 6.88 12.03 -7.51
CA ALA A 27 7.16 13.36 -6.95
C ALA A 27 7.17 14.44 -8.04
N PHE A 28 7.82 14.19 -9.17
CA PHE A 28 7.82 15.10 -10.30
C PHE A 28 6.41 15.32 -10.86
N TYR A 29 5.66 14.25 -11.09
CA TYR A 29 4.28 14.32 -11.59
C TYR A 29 3.38 15.14 -10.64
N THR A 30 3.46 14.89 -9.34
CA THR A 30 2.68 15.63 -8.32
C THR A 30 3.07 17.10 -8.26
N LEU A 31 4.37 17.44 -8.39
CA LEU A 31 4.82 18.85 -8.45
C LEU A 31 4.27 19.58 -9.68
N VAL A 32 4.25 18.91 -10.84
CA VAL A 32 3.63 19.47 -12.06
C VAL A 32 2.14 19.68 -11.86
N GLU A 33 1.44 18.71 -11.27
CA GLU A 33 0.01 18.82 -10.98
C GLU A 33 -0.32 19.98 -10.04
N ILE A 34 0.47 20.18 -8.98
CA ILE A 34 0.34 21.32 -8.06
C ILE A 34 0.47 22.65 -8.81
N LYS A 35 1.45 22.77 -9.72
CA LYS A 35 1.66 23.98 -10.52
C LYS A 35 0.51 24.23 -11.50
N LEU A 36 0.04 23.20 -12.20
CA LEU A 36 -1.02 23.31 -13.19
C LEU A 36 -2.37 23.67 -12.55
N LYS A 37 -2.68 23.04 -11.41
CA LYS A 37 -3.93 23.27 -10.67
C LYS A 37 -3.85 24.46 -9.70
N LYS A 38 -2.69 25.13 -9.61
CA LYS A 38 -2.42 26.25 -8.69
C LYS A 38 -2.84 25.94 -7.25
N ILE A 39 -2.52 24.73 -6.77
CA ILE A 39 -2.90 24.28 -5.43
C ILE A 39 -2.07 25.05 -4.40
N GLU A 40 -2.74 25.74 -3.48
CA GLU A 40 -2.07 26.41 -2.37
C GLU A 40 -1.57 25.38 -1.34
N ILE A 41 -0.26 25.29 -1.16
CA ILE A 41 0.35 24.39 -0.17
C ILE A 41 0.31 25.08 1.20
N LYS A 42 -0.85 25.03 1.85
CA LYS A 42 -1.04 25.50 3.23
C LYS A 42 -1.06 24.29 4.16
N ILE A 43 0.08 23.98 4.77
CA ILE A 43 0.22 22.87 5.73
C ILE A 43 0.40 23.44 7.12
N GLU A 44 -0.52 23.13 8.03
CA GLU A 44 -0.38 23.50 9.44
C GLU A 44 0.77 22.71 10.09
N CYS A 45 1.52 23.35 11.01
CA CYS A 45 2.62 22.72 11.75
C CYS A 45 2.23 21.40 12.42
N LYS A 46 0.97 21.26 12.88
CA LYS A 46 0.45 20.04 13.52
C LYS A 46 0.36 18.85 12.56
N ASN A 47 0.16 19.10 11.27
CA ASN A 47 -0.05 18.06 10.26
C ASN A 47 1.27 17.47 9.76
N TRP A 48 2.40 18.16 9.95
CA TRP A 48 3.71 17.69 9.50
C TRP A 48 4.09 16.34 10.11
N LEU A 49 3.83 16.15 11.40
CA LEU A 49 4.12 14.90 12.09
C LEU A 49 3.33 13.74 11.46
N ILE A 50 2.05 13.95 11.17
CA ILE A 50 1.18 12.96 10.52
C ILE A 50 1.67 12.65 9.11
N LEU A 51 2.03 13.67 8.33
CA LEU A 51 2.56 13.51 6.97
C LEU A 51 3.87 12.72 6.94
N ILE A 52 4.76 12.95 7.91
CA ILE A 52 6.01 12.20 8.07
C ILE A 52 5.71 10.72 8.37
N PHE A 53 4.78 10.44 9.29
CA PHE A 53 4.36 9.07 9.57
C PHE A 53 3.77 8.38 8.34
N ILE A 54 2.87 9.05 7.61
CA ILE A 54 2.31 8.53 6.35
C ILE A 54 3.44 8.18 5.36
N GLY A 55 4.42 9.08 5.21
CA GLY A 55 5.57 8.86 4.35
C GLY A 55 6.40 7.62 4.75
N ILE A 56 6.74 7.48 6.04
CA ILE A 56 7.51 6.34 6.55
C ILE A 56 6.76 5.02 6.36
N PHE A 57 5.49 4.97 6.79
CA PHE A 57 4.69 3.74 6.66
C PHE A 57 4.45 3.38 5.19
N SER A 58 4.22 4.37 4.31
CA SER A 58 4.09 4.15 2.87
C SER A 58 5.39 3.60 2.27
N MET A 59 6.54 4.16 2.64
CA MET A 59 7.85 3.67 2.19
C MET A 59 8.08 2.22 2.64
N LEU A 60 7.84 1.91 3.91
CA LEU A 60 8.00 0.56 4.47
C LEU A 60 7.07 -0.43 3.77
N PHE A 61 5.80 -0.06 3.61
CA PHE A 61 4.82 -0.88 2.91
C PHE A 61 5.29 -1.22 1.48
N ASN A 62 5.70 -0.22 0.70
CA ASN A 62 6.17 -0.45 -0.66
C ASN A 62 7.45 -1.28 -0.71
N LEU A 63 8.38 -1.07 0.23
CA LEU A 63 9.59 -1.88 0.34
C LEU A 63 9.25 -3.36 0.58
N PHE A 64 8.41 -3.66 1.58
CA PHE A 64 8.02 -5.02 1.90
C PHE A 64 7.18 -5.67 0.80
N MET A 65 6.34 -4.90 0.11
CA MET A 65 5.62 -5.39 -1.08
C MET A 65 6.58 -5.86 -2.17
N GLN A 66 7.63 -5.08 -2.48
CA GLN A 66 8.61 -5.46 -3.49
C GLN A 66 9.49 -6.65 -3.07
N ILE A 67 9.87 -6.70 -1.80
CA ILE A 67 10.56 -7.86 -1.21
C ILE A 67 9.66 -9.10 -1.33
N GLY A 68 8.38 -8.97 -1.01
CA GLY A 68 7.38 -10.01 -1.18
C GLY A 68 7.32 -10.50 -2.62
N TYR A 69 7.25 -9.59 -3.61
CA TYR A 69 7.25 -9.99 -5.02
C TYR A 69 8.53 -10.72 -5.40
N LYS A 70 9.70 -10.36 -4.85
CA LYS A 70 10.95 -11.08 -5.12
C LYS A 70 10.86 -12.55 -4.72
N PHE A 71 10.40 -12.83 -3.51
CA PHE A 71 10.43 -14.18 -2.92
C PHE A 71 9.19 -15.03 -3.22
N ALA A 72 8.04 -14.42 -3.52
CA ALA A 72 6.83 -15.18 -3.82
C ALA A 72 6.94 -15.94 -5.17
N PRO A 73 6.32 -17.13 -5.27
CA PRO A 73 6.30 -17.91 -6.51
C PRO A 73 5.54 -17.18 -7.62
N ASN A 74 4.48 -16.46 -7.26
CA ASN A 74 3.70 -15.62 -8.17
C ASN A 74 3.30 -14.32 -7.44
N PRO A 75 3.40 -13.14 -8.08
CA PRO A 75 2.91 -11.88 -7.51
C PRO A 75 1.44 -11.89 -7.06
N GLY A 76 0.62 -12.83 -7.58
CA GLY A 76 -0.75 -13.06 -7.13
C GLY A 76 -0.86 -13.34 -5.63
N TYR A 77 0.09 -14.07 -5.04
CA TYR A 77 0.10 -14.36 -3.60
C TYR A 77 0.27 -13.08 -2.77
N ILE A 78 1.21 -12.24 -3.15
CA ILE A 78 1.47 -10.97 -2.44
C ILE A 78 0.28 -10.02 -2.60
N ASN A 79 -0.36 -9.98 -3.77
CA ASN A 79 -1.55 -9.17 -3.97
C ASN A 79 -2.74 -9.68 -3.13
N ALA A 80 -2.92 -11.00 -3.02
CA ALA A 80 -3.94 -11.59 -2.17
C ALA A 80 -3.68 -11.29 -0.69
N ILE A 81 -2.44 -11.43 -0.22
CA ILE A 81 -2.04 -11.05 1.14
C ILE A 81 -2.32 -9.57 1.38
N ASN A 82 -1.96 -8.71 0.43
CA ASN A 82 -2.22 -7.28 0.54
C ASN A 82 -3.72 -6.96 0.60
N ALA A 83 -4.57 -7.70 -0.11
CA ALA A 83 -6.02 -7.53 -0.04
C ALA A 83 -6.60 -7.82 1.36
N VAL A 84 -5.95 -8.67 2.16
CA VAL A 84 -6.35 -8.93 3.56
C VAL A 84 -6.16 -7.70 4.46
N SER A 85 -5.36 -6.71 4.06
CA SER A 85 -5.32 -5.43 4.78
C SER A 85 -6.70 -4.78 4.90
N ILE A 86 -7.63 -5.02 3.96
CA ILE A 86 -9.02 -4.53 4.02
C ILE A 86 -9.73 -5.04 5.28
N SER A 87 -9.47 -6.29 5.69
CA SER A 87 -10.02 -6.85 6.92
C SER A 87 -9.55 -6.09 8.15
N LEU A 88 -8.24 -5.81 8.23
CA LEU A 88 -7.67 -5.04 9.32
C LEU A 88 -8.18 -3.60 9.32
N ILE A 89 -8.22 -2.94 8.16
CA ILE A 89 -8.73 -1.57 8.01
C ILE A 89 -10.18 -1.48 8.46
N THR A 90 -11.03 -2.46 8.11
CA THR A 90 -12.44 -2.49 8.50
C THR A 90 -12.59 -2.55 10.03
N LEU A 91 -11.80 -3.40 10.69
CA LEU A 91 -11.81 -3.51 12.16
C LEU A 91 -11.27 -2.25 12.83
N LEU A 92 -10.17 -1.68 12.31
CA LEU A 92 -9.60 -0.44 12.84
C LEU A 92 -10.54 0.75 12.61
N SER A 93 -11.30 0.78 11.51
CA SER A 93 -12.28 1.84 11.25
C SER A 93 -13.41 1.81 12.29
N ALA A 94 -13.94 0.63 12.60
CA ALA A 94 -14.92 0.45 13.66
C ALA A 94 -14.36 0.86 15.04
N TYR A 95 -13.07 0.58 15.31
CA TYR A 95 -12.44 0.96 16.57
C TYR A 95 -12.18 2.47 16.70
N PHE A 96 -11.51 3.08 15.71
CA PHE A 96 -11.07 4.47 15.77
C PHE A 96 -12.19 5.46 15.43
N TYR A 97 -12.99 5.17 14.40
CA TYR A 97 -14.03 6.07 13.90
C TYR A 97 -15.42 5.72 14.44
N LYS A 98 -15.54 4.63 15.22
CA LYS A 98 -16.82 4.12 15.75
C LYS A 98 -17.82 3.80 14.62
N ASP A 99 -17.31 3.42 13.46
CA ASP A 99 -18.15 2.99 12.34
C ASP A 99 -18.97 1.74 12.71
N GLU A 100 -20.18 1.65 12.17
CA GLU A 100 -21.05 0.50 12.40
C GLU A 100 -20.46 -0.78 11.81
N LEU A 101 -20.11 -1.72 12.68
CA LEU A 101 -19.65 -3.06 12.31
C LEU A 101 -20.84 -4.00 12.20
N THR A 102 -21.52 -3.97 11.06
CA THR A 102 -22.67 -4.85 10.80
C THR A 102 -22.24 -6.30 10.64
N LEU A 103 -23.16 -7.23 10.87
CA LEU A 103 -22.93 -8.67 10.69
C LEU A 103 -22.42 -9.00 9.27
N GLN A 104 -22.90 -8.27 8.26
CA GLN A 104 -22.46 -8.40 6.86
C GLN A 104 -20.97 -8.06 6.69
N LYS A 105 -20.50 -6.97 7.32
CA LYS A 105 -19.08 -6.57 7.28
C LYS A 105 -18.20 -7.61 7.98
N ILE A 106 -18.66 -8.17 9.10
CA ILE A 106 -17.94 -9.22 9.83
C ILE A 106 -17.80 -10.48 8.97
N ILE A 107 -18.89 -10.92 8.31
CA ILE A 107 -18.85 -12.05 7.39
C ILE A 107 -17.86 -11.79 6.24
N GLY A 108 -17.85 -10.57 5.69
CA GLY A 108 -16.88 -10.17 4.67
C GLY A 108 -15.43 -10.27 5.16
N VAL A 109 -15.13 -9.76 6.35
CA VAL A 109 -13.80 -9.84 7.00
C VAL A 109 -13.35 -11.29 7.16
N VAL A 110 -14.22 -12.15 7.69
CA VAL A 110 -13.94 -13.58 7.87
C VAL A 110 -13.72 -14.27 6.53
N GLY A 111 -14.57 -13.99 5.54
CA GLY A 111 -14.45 -14.56 4.19
C GLY A 111 -13.13 -14.22 3.51
N VAL A 112 -12.65 -12.98 3.65
CA VAL A 112 -11.34 -12.54 3.12
C VAL A 112 -10.18 -13.27 3.81
N ILE A 113 -10.24 -13.44 5.14
CA ILE A 113 -9.20 -14.16 5.90
C ILE A 113 -9.17 -15.64 5.54
N VAL A 114 -10.33 -16.29 5.48
CA VAL A 114 -10.45 -17.71 5.11
C VAL A 114 -10.01 -17.92 3.67
N GLY A 115 -10.44 -17.06 2.75
CA GLY A 115 -10.06 -17.12 1.34
C GLY A 115 -8.55 -17.01 1.13
N LEU A 116 -7.87 -16.12 1.87
CA LEU A 116 -6.41 -16.07 1.85
C LEU A 116 -5.80 -17.34 2.43
N GLY A 117 -6.30 -17.82 3.58
CA GLY A 117 -5.80 -19.04 4.21
C GLY A 117 -5.81 -20.23 3.26
N LEU A 118 -6.90 -20.40 2.51
CA LEU A 118 -7.02 -21.44 1.48
C LEU A 118 -6.04 -21.27 0.32
N MET A 119 -5.65 -20.05 -0.05
CA MET A 119 -4.65 -19.83 -1.09
C MET A 119 -3.21 -20.14 -0.63
N LEU A 120 -2.93 -20.05 0.68
CA LEU A 120 -1.59 -20.21 1.25
C LEU A 120 -1.25 -21.65 1.63
N ILE A 121 -2.25 -22.53 1.72
CA ILE A 121 -2.11 -23.99 1.96
C ILE A 121 -1.96 -24.69 0.62
#